data_AF-A0A3M1ABV7-F1
#
_entry.id   AF-A0A3M1ABV7-F1
#
_cell.length_a   1.000
_cell.length_b   1.000
_cell.length_c   1.000
_cell.angle_alpha   90.00
_cell.angle_beta   90.00
_cell.angle_gamma   90.00
#
_symmetry.space_group_name_H-M   'P 1'
#
loop_
_entity.id
_entity.type
_entity.pdbx_description
1 polymer ?
#
loop_
_entity_poly.entity_id
_entity_poly.type
_entity_poly.pdbx_seq_one_letter_code
_entity_poly.pdbx_strand_id
1 'polypeptide(L)'
;MNARTSSAGKQAVRPAAPFPDAPAVLKSLGQFRSGQIRVLYIFPFQRLDKNRWEAWRQIDVELQLKKGSESSHSAAWRHPKNPAIELMRDRKIKKPASTTTPTLAQVDGTPANLAQVKITVDRDGIYQVRYEDLVDAGVELPEGLDPWELRLTNKGHEVPFYIVDHEDRSFDRGDYIEFYGEFSRAPKNPEAPDVYLDIYSTQNVYWLAWNQGQGQKMIEEEGLVLETDPSKFRTVYSFPSKVHFEQDRHFDRLGRYQKQIPRDHWFMDRGVFSSEKKDYALDLPDPDTQSDQPVELRIMLHGQTFSDSLPHTVEAFLNQRLVLHGSWFGQTPFLLSASAAQSINANTLNERKNTVTLVNRAPEDRVDNFFVNWIEVTYPRLLKAHQGYLEFTIPRDEPEGLFDFTISGFSTDQISLYKLGASKIIGADIEAIEDALGNRTYQVHFQDEVLTRNVRYVAVEEAAKLKPISIQPHEPVDLRDPALAADYVVIAYDSLLQSEP
;
A
#
# COMPACT_ATOMS: atom_id res chain seq x y z
N MET A 1 -30.55 -80.77 15.82
CA MET A 1 -31.07 -79.61 15.06
C MET A 1 -30.90 -78.36 15.90
N ASN A 2 -30.06 -77.42 15.47
CA ASN A 2 -30.46 -76.03 15.24
C ASN A 2 -29.24 -75.23 14.76
N ALA A 3 -29.35 -74.76 13.53
CA ALA A 3 -28.39 -73.95 12.83
C ALA A 3 -28.37 -72.51 13.37
N ARG A 4 -27.18 -71.92 13.42
CA ARG A 4 -26.99 -70.48 13.67
C ARG A 4 -27.06 -69.74 12.34
N THR A 5 -27.86 -68.68 12.29
CA THR A 5 -27.75 -67.60 11.31
C THR A 5 -27.66 -66.27 12.05
N SER A 6 -26.62 -65.50 11.77
CA SER A 6 -26.44 -64.12 12.19
C SER A 6 -27.11 -63.17 11.18
N SER A 7 -27.87 -62.19 11.67
CA SER A 7 -28.19 -60.99 10.90
C SER A 7 -27.85 -59.77 11.76
N ALA A 8 -26.75 -59.11 11.41
CA ALA A 8 -26.39 -57.81 11.96
C ALA A 8 -27.43 -56.77 11.49
N GLY A 9 -27.98 -56.02 12.45
CA GLY A 9 -28.90 -54.93 12.18
C GLY A 9 -28.23 -53.83 11.34
N LYS A 10 -28.95 -53.35 10.32
CA LYS A 10 -28.63 -52.12 9.61
C LYS A 10 -28.63 -50.96 10.60
N GLN A 11 -27.47 -50.39 10.91
CA GLN A 11 -27.39 -49.04 11.46
C GLN A 11 -27.70 -48.06 10.34
N ALA A 12 -28.77 -47.27 10.52
CA ALA A 12 -29.08 -46.15 9.65
C ALA A 12 -27.97 -45.09 9.78
N VAL A 13 -27.23 -44.86 8.69
CA VAL A 13 -26.27 -43.76 8.59
C VAL A 13 -27.07 -42.46 8.58
N ARG A 14 -26.93 -41.63 9.63
CA ARG A 14 -27.46 -40.26 9.62
C ARG A 14 -26.80 -39.48 8.47
N PRO A 15 -27.56 -38.75 7.63
CA PRO A 15 -26.95 -37.88 6.64
C PRO A 15 -26.05 -36.84 7.33
N ALA A 16 -24.90 -36.53 6.73
CA ALA A 16 -24.04 -35.45 7.18
C ALA A 16 -24.84 -34.13 7.14
N ALA A 17 -24.81 -33.36 8.22
CA ALA A 17 -25.44 -32.06 8.24
C ALA A 17 -24.75 -31.12 7.21
N PRO A 18 -25.50 -30.23 6.55
CA PRO A 18 -24.91 -29.20 5.70
C PRO A 18 -23.86 -28.41 6.47
N PHE A 19 -22.74 -28.06 5.84
CA PHE A 19 -21.75 -27.15 6.42
C PHE A 19 -21.62 -25.87 5.58
N PRO A 20 -21.73 -24.68 6.20
CA PRO A 20 -22.15 -24.46 7.59
C PRO A 20 -23.60 -24.87 7.81
N ASP A 21 -23.99 -25.10 9.06
CA ASP A 21 -25.30 -25.68 9.42
C ASP A 21 -26.49 -24.78 9.05
N ALA A 22 -26.25 -23.48 8.79
CA ALA A 22 -27.26 -22.52 8.33
C ALA A 22 -26.68 -21.55 7.28
N PRO A 23 -27.51 -21.08 6.33
CA PRO A 23 -27.10 -20.09 5.32
C PRO A 23 -26.95 -18.67 5.87
N ALA A 24 -27.40 -18.41 7.10
CA ALA A 24 -27.16 -17.18 7.82
C ALA A 24 -26.93 -17.48 9.32
N VAL A 25 -25.89 -16.90 9.92
CA VAL A 25 -25.54 -17.13 11.33
C VAL A 25 -25.14 -15.81 11.99
N LEU A 26 -25.90 -15.40 13.00
CA LEU A 26 -25.54 -14.27 13.85
C LEU A 26 -24.64 -14.73 15.00
N LYS A 27 -23.40 -14.24 15.07
CA LYS A 27 -22.46 -14.52 16.18
C LYS A 27 -22.21 -13.28 17.01
N SER A 28 -22.14 -13.43 18.32
CA SER A 28 -21.67 -12.37 19.22
C SER A 28 -20.14 -12.34 19.22
N LEU A 29 -19.53 -11.20 18.90
CA LEU A 29 -18.09 -10.98 19.05
C LEU A 29 -17.71 -10.46 20.43
N GLY A 30 -18.69 -10.10 21.26
CA GLY A 30 -18.49 -9.69 22.64
C GLY A 30 -19.13 -8.34 22.92
N GLN A 31 -18.60 -7.65 23.93
CA GLN A 31 -19.03 -6.30 24.27
C GLN A 31 -17.87 -5.33 24.07
N PHE A 32 -18.17 -4.19 23.45
CA PHE A 32 -17.28 -3.04 23.46
C PHE A 32 -17.97 -1.92 24.23
N ARG A 33 -17.39 -1.57 25.39
CA ARG A 33 -18.05 -0.73 26.39
C ARG A 33 -19.41 -1.32 26.81
N SER A 34 -20.49 -0.56 26.69
CA SER A 34 -21.87 -0.99 27.00
C SER A 34 -22.59 -1.67 25.83
N GLY A 35 -22.04 -1.64 24.61
CA GLY A 35 -22.68 -2.18 23.41
C GLY A 35 -22.29 -3.64 23.13
N GLN A 36 -23.24 -4.45 22.66
CA GLN A 36 -22.97 -5.80 22.16
C GLN A 36 -22.58 -5.75 20.68
N ILE A 37 -21.41 -6.31 20.34
CA ILE A 37 -21.01 -6.49 18.95
C ILE A 37 -21.49 -7.85 18.47
N ARG A 38 -22.26 -7.87 17.38
CA ARG A 38 -22.68 -9.09 16.69
C ARG A 38 -22.33 -9.00 15.21
N VAL A 39 -21.98 -10.12 14.60
CA VAL A 39 -21.67 -10.26 13.18
C VAL A 39 -22.63 -11.27 12.57
N LEU A 40 -23.33 -10.86 11.52
CA LEU A 40 -24.13 -11.75 10.70
C LEU A 40 -23.24 -12.31 9.58
N TYR A 41 -23.01 -13.62 9.62
CA TYR A 41 -22.37 -14.35 8.52
C TYR A 41 -23.44 -14.84 7.56
N ILE A 42 -23.28 -14.59 6.27
CA ILE A 42 -24.14 -15.12 5.21
C ILE A 42 -23.33 -16.11 4.38
N PHE A 43 -23.90 -17.29 4.15
CA PHE A 43 -23.28 -18.42 3.48
C PHE A 43 -24.13 -18.84 2.26
N PRO A 44 -23.90 -18.25 1.08
CA PRO A 44 -24.69 -18.55 -0.12
C PRO A 44 -24.46 -19.98 -0.65
N PHE A 45 -23.47 -20.69 -0.13
CA PHE A 45 -23.18 -22.07 -0.48
C PHE A 45 -23.09 -22.93 0.78
N GLN A 46 -23.84 -24.02 0.81
CA GLN A 46 -23.74 -25.04 1.85
C GLN A 46 -23.28 -26.36 1.24
N ARG A 47 -22.33 -27.02 1.88
CA ARG A 47 -21.87 -28.34 1.46
C ARG A 47 -22.72 -29.41 2.13
N LEU A 48 -23.44 -30.21 1.33
CA LEU A 48 -24.29 -31.30 1.83
C LEU A 48 -23.47 -32.58 2.09
N ASP A 49 -22.51 -32.88 1.22
CA ASP A 49 -21.53 -33.96 1.39
C ASP A 49 -20.27 -33.71 0.53
N LYS A 50 -19.39 -34.71 0.38
CA LYS A 50 -18.12 -34.56 -0.35
C LYS A 50 -18.28 -34.07 -1.78
N ASN A 51 -19.41 -34.39 -2.44
CA ASN A 51 -19.60 -34.14 -3.87
C ASN A 51 -20.84 -33.29 -4.17
N ARG A 52 -21.62 -32.89 -3.16
CA ARG A 52 -22.85 -32.11 -3.35
C ARG A 52 -22.80 -30.80 -2.58
N TRP A 53 -23.18 -29.74 -3.29
CA TRP A 53 -23.30 -28.38 -2.80
C TRP A 53 -24.69 -27.85 -3.12
N GLU A 54 -25.21 -27.04 -2.22
CA GLU A 54 -26.44 -26.29 -2.39
C GLU A 54 -26.09 -24.80 -2.46
N ALA A 55 -26.66 -24.11 -3.44
CA ALA A 55 -26.46 -22.68 -3.65
C ALA A 55 -27.78 -21.95 -3.41
N TRP A 56 -27.79 -21.06 -2.43
CA TRP A 56 -28.93 -20.20 -2.12
C TRP A 56 -28.91 -19.02 -3.09
N ARG A 57 -29.90 -18.97 -3.98
CA ARG A 57 -30.04 -17.88 -4.95
C ARG A 57 -30.56 -16.59 -4.32
N GLN A 58 -31.24 -16.72 -3.18
CA GLN A 58 -31.75 -15.62 -2.37
C GLN A 58 -31.72 -16.06 -0.90
N ILE A 59 -31.25 -15.17 -0.02
CA ILE A 59 -31.23 -15.37 1.43
C ILE A 59 -31.80 -14.10 2.05
N ASP A 60 -33.06 -14.16 2.48
CA ASP A 60 -33.69 -13.06 3.21
C ASP A 60 -33.47 -13.28 4.72
N VAL A 61 -32.83 -12.32 5.38
CA VAL A 61 -32.54 -12.39 6.81
C VAL A 61 -33.27 -11.28 7.55
N GLU A 62 -34.27 -11.65 8.35
CA GLU A 62 -34.94 -10.71 9.25
C GLU A 62 -34.24 -10.70 10.62
N LEU A 63 -33.66 -9.56 10.99
CA LEU A 63 -33.04 -9.37 12.30
C LEU A 63 -34.05 -8.78 13.28
N GLN A 64 -34.70 -9.64 14.07
CA GLN A 64 -35.59 -9.19 15.14
C GLN A 64 -34.81 -8.84 16.42
N LEU A 65 -34.73 -7.54 16.69
CA LEU A 65 -34.09 -7.00 17.88
C LEU A 65 -35.12 -6.94 19.01
N LYS A 66 -35.01 -7.84 19.99
CA LYS A 66 -35.83 -7.74 21.21
C LYS A 66 -35.34 -6.58 22.05
N LYS A 67 -36.19 -5.57 22.27
CA LYS A 67 -35.96 -4.49 23.24
C LYS A 67 -35.66 -5.13 24.60
N GLY A 68 -34.40 -5.07 25.02
CA GLY A 68 -34.03 -5.41 26.39
C GLY A 68 -34.74 -4.45 27.35
N SER A 69 -35.15 -4.91 28.52
CA SER A 69 -35.66 -4.05 29.59
C SER A 69 -34.72 -2.86 29.79
N GLU A 70 -35.26 -1.64 29.85
CA GLU A 70 -34.53 -0.44 30.22
C GLU A 70 -33.70 -0.71 31.48
N SER A 71 -32.39 -0.91 31.32
CA SER A 71 -31.48 -0.74 32.44
C SER A 71 -31.35 0.77 32.63
N SER A 72 -32.12 1.27 33.60
CA SER A 72 -32.04 2.59 34.20
C SER A 72 -30.68 3.27 34.00
N HIS A 73 -30.70 4.48 33.44
CA HIS A 73 -29.57 5.40 33.52
C HIS A 73 -29.36 5.78 35.00
N SER A 74 -28.58 4.99 35.73
CA SER A 74 -28.12 5.36 37.07
C SER A 74 -26.72 5.95 36.98
N ALA A 75 -26.64 7.25 37.28
CA ALA A 75 -25.42 7.95 37.61
C ALA A 75 -24.62 7.20 38.71
N ALA A 76 -23.29 7.39 38.65
CA ALA A 76 -22.26 6.92 39.59
C ALA A 76 -21.88 5.43 39.55
N TRP A 77 -20.76 5.13 38.89
CA TRP A 77 -20.10 3.83 39.01
C TRP A 77 -19.12 3.83 40.19
N ARG A 78 -19.45 3.06 41.23
CA ARG A 78 -18.47 2.52 42.20
C ARG A 78 -18.15 1.08 41.79
N HIS A 79 -16.86 0.75 41.69
CA HIS A 79 -16.38 -0.59 41.38
C HIS A 79 -17.01 -1.67 42.28
N PRO A 80 -17.73 -2.68 41.74
CA PRO A 80 -18.04 -3.90 42.46
C PRO A 80 -16.83 -4.82 42.44
N LYS A 81 -16.45 -5.35 43.61
CA LYS A 81 -15.35 -6.30 43.80
C LYS A 81 -15.58 -7.55 42.95
N ASN A 82 -14.68 -7.82 42.00
CA ASN A 82 -14.69 -9.01 41.16
C ASN A 82 -13.86 -10.15 41.79
N PRO A 83 -14.46 -11.31 42.12
CA PRO A 83 -13.76 -12.47 42.70
C PRO A 83 -12.64 -13.05 41.82
N ALA A 84 -12.59 -12.72 40.53
CA ALA A 84 -11.51 -13.14 39.62
C ALA A 84 -10.16 -12.45 39.92
N ILE A 85 -10.16 -11.33 40.64
CA ILE A 85 -8.93 -10.60 41.02
C ILE A 85 -8.28 -11.19 42.28
N GLU A 86 -9.02 -11.91 43.13
CA GLU A 86 -8.47 -12.57 44.32
C GLU A 86 -7.75 -13.89 43.99
N LEU A 87 -8.18 -14.60 42.94
CA LEU A 87 -7.54 -15.85 42.51
C LEU A 87 -6.18 -15.66 41.80
N MET A 88 -5.83 -14.42 41.45
CA MET A 88 -4.55 -14.05 40.82
C MET A 88 -3.49 -13.59 41.83
N ARG A 89 -3.82 -13.48 43.13
CA ARG A 89 -2.90 -12.99 44.18
C ARG A 89 -1.99 -14.06 44.79
N ASP A 90 -2.29 -15.35 44.60
CA ASP A 90 -1.59 -16.43 45.31
C ASP A 90 -0.58 -17.25 44.50
N ARG A 91 -0.19 -16.80 43.29
CA ARG A 91 0.96 -17.36 42.58
C ARG A 91 2.14 -16.41 42.64
N LYS A 92 3.08 -16.71 43.55
CA LYS A 92 4.43 -16.11 43.60
C LYS A 92 5.17 -16.41 42.29
N ILE A 93 4.98 -15.56 41.29
CA ILE A 93 5.82 -15.50 40.09
C ILE A 93 6.88 -14.43 40.35
N LYS A 94 8.15 -14.83 40.30
CA LYS A 94 9.31 -13.92 40.40
C LYS A 94 9.24 -12.91 39.25
N LYS A 95 9.25 -11.61 39.59
CA LYS A 95 9.28 -10.47 38.65
C LYS A 95 10.49 -10.56 37.70
N PRO A 96 10.31 -10.51 36.37
CA PRO A 96 11.24 -9.84 35.48
C PRO A 96 10.99 -8.33 35.53
N ALA A 97 12.05 -7.56 35.26
CA ALA A 97 12.09 -6.12 35.36
C ALA A 97 11.05 -5.42 34.46
N SER A 98 10.57 -4.28 34.97
CA SER A 98 9.64 -3.33 34.36
C SER A 98 9.91 -3.10 32.87
N THR A 99 9.02 -3.59 32.01
CA THR A 99 8.81 -3.04 30.68
C THR A 99 7.49 -2.28 30.71
N THR A 100 7.58 -0.99 30.44
CA THR A 100 6.48 -0.05 30.26
C THR A 100 5.41 -0.64 29.35
N THR A 101 4.19 -0.74 29.85
CA THR A 101 2.99 -0.93 29.03
C THR A 101 2.99 0.15 27.94
N PRO A 102 2.94 -0.19 26.64
CA PRO A 102 2.79 0.83 25.62
C PRO A 102 1.43 1.48 25.80
N THR A 103 1.44 2.73 26.24
CA THR A 103 0.31 3.64 26.08
C THR A 103 0.01 3.68 24.58
N LEU A 104 -1.22 3.32 24.17
CA LEU A 104 -1.69 3.68 22.84
C LEU A 104 -1.56 5.20 22.75
N ALA A 105 -0.59 5.67 21.97
CA ALA A 105 -0.43 7.08 21.71
C ALA A 105 -1.78 7.61 21.22
N GLN A 106 -2.28 8.68 21.84
CA GLN A 106 -3.24 9.55 21.18
C GLN A 106 -2.55 9.98 19.89
N VAL A 107 -3.15 9.63 18.76
CA VAL A 107 -2.75 10.16 17.47
C VAL A 107 -3.13 11.64 17.51
N ASP A 108 -2.13 12.50 17.71
CA ASP A 108 -2.24 13.96 17.54
C ASP A 108 -2.35 14.29 16.05
N GLY A 109 -3.40 13.78 15.42
CA GLY A 109 -3.85 14.16 14.09
C GLY A 109 -5.20 14.83 14.21
N THR A 110 -5.48 15.81 13.35
CA THR A 110 -6.85 16.33 13.19
C THR A 110 -7.79 15.15 13.03
N PRO A 111 -8.78 14.95 13.90
CA PRO A 111 -9.71 13.87 13.68
C PRO A 111 -10.49 14.16 12.38
N ALA A 112 -10.87 13.12 11.64
CA ALA A 112 -11.66 13.23 10.40
C ALA A 112 -13.03 13.94 10.59
N ASN A 113 -13.33 14.39 11.81
CA ASN A 113 -14.48 15.19 12.18
C ASN A 113 -14.31 16.70 11.92
N LEU A 114 -13.16 17.14 11.38
CA LEU A 114 -12.91 18.55 11.03
C LEU A 114 -12.43 18.74 9.59
N ALA A 115 -12.27 17.65 8.82
CA ALA A 115 -11.98 17.74 7.41
C ALA A 115 -13.22 18.19 6.63
N GLN A 116 -13.04 19.02 5.61
CA GLN A 116 -14.15 19.50 4.76
C GLN A 116 -14.12 18.89 3.37
N VAL A 117 -12.97 18.35 2.93
CA VAL A 117 -12.83 17.79 1.57
C VAL A 117 -12.03 16.49 1.60
N LYS A 118 -12.56 15.49 0.90
CA LYS A 118 -11.90 14.22 0.62
C LYS A 118 -11.27 14.25 -0.76
N ILE A 119 -9.95 14.15 -0.82
CA ILE A 119 -9.15 14.09 -2.05
C ILE A 119 -8.62 12.67 -2.20
N THR A 120 -8.99 11.97 -3.27
CA THR A 120 -8.57 10.59 -3.51
C THR A 120 -7.51 10.52 -4.61
N VAL A 121 -6.43 9.80 -4.35
CA VAL A 121 -5.29 9.61 -5.26
C VAL A 121 -5.03 8.11 -5.48
N ASP A 122 -4.41 7.76 -6.60
CA ASP A 122 -4.20 6.35 -7.00
C ASP A 122 -2.77 6.03 -7.47
N ARG A 123 -1.91 7.05 -7.55
CA ARG A 123 -0.52 6.94 -8.01
C ARG A 123 0.38 7.83 -7.17
N ASP A 124 1.66 7.48 -7.12
CA ASP A 124 2.66 8.37 -6.57
C ASP A 124 2.95 9.52 -7.55
N GLY A 125 3.14 10.73 -7.04
CA GLY A 125 3.55 11.88 -7.85
C GLY A 125 3.07 13.22 -7.28
N ILE A 126 3.39 14.30 -7.99
CA ILE A 126 2.90 15.65 -7.64
C ILE A 126 1.48 15.80 -8.16
N TYR A 127 0.53 16.02 -7.25
CA TYR A 127 -0.86 16.33 -7.55
C TYR A 127 -1.08 17.83 -7.49
N GLN A 128 -1.77 18.35 -8.49
CA GLN A 128 -2.24 19.73 -8.52
C GLN A 128 -3.76 19.74 -8.28
N VAL A 129 -4.20 20.51 -7.31
CA VAL A 129 -5.62 20.73 -6.99
C VAL A 129 -5.90 22.21 -7.12
N ARG A 130 -6.63 22.56 -8.17
CA ARG A 130 -7.02 23.94 -8.45
C ARG A 130 -8.28 24.31 -7.68
N TYR A 131 -8.45 25.60 -7.46
CA TYR A 131 -9.70 26.15 -6.94
C TYR A 131 -10.92 25.64 -7.72
N GLU A 132 -10.83 25.61 -9.06
CA GLU A 132 -11.92 25.13 -9.91
C GLU A 132 -12.21 23.64 -9.70
N ASP A 133 -11.19 22.81 -9.46
CA ASP A 133 -11.39 21.37 -9.21
C ASP A 133 -12.20 21.15 -7.91
N LEU A 134 -12.08 22.04 -6.92
CA LEU A 134 -12.86 21.99 -5.67
C LEU A 134 -14.30 22.47 -5.89
N VAL A 135 -14.49 23.61 -6.56
CA VAL A 135 -15.83 24.17 -6.82
C VAL A 135 -16.64 23.25 -7.73
N ASP A 136 -16.03 22.69 -8.78
CA ASP A 136 -16.69 21.73 -9.68
C ASP A 136 -17.08 20.43 -8.96
N ALA A 137 -16.37 20.06 -7.89
CA ALA A 137 -16.71 18.94 -7.02
C ALA A 137 -17.82 19.27 -6.00
N GLY A 138 -18.33 20.49 -5.98
CA GLY A 138 -19.37 20.95 -5.06
C GLY A 138 -18.84 21.34 -3.67
N VAL A 139 -17.55 21.68 -3.55
CA VAL A 139 -16.97 22.20 -2.31
C VAL A 139 -17.33 23.68 -2.17
N GLU A 140 -17.97 24.04 -1.06
CA GLU A 140 -18.24 25.43 -0.69
C GLU A 140 -17.04 26.02 0.09
N LEU A 141 -16.23 26.83 -0.58
CA LEU A 141 -15.11 27.54 0.04
C LEU A 141 -15.58 28.88 0.63
N PRO A 142 -15.10 29.29 1.82
CA PRO A 142 -15.35 30.63 2.35
C PRO A 142 -14.84 31.72 1.41
N GLU A 143 -15.58 32.83 1.32
CA GLU A 143 -15.13 34.02 0.59
C GLU A 143 -13.87 34.60 1.26
N GLY A 144 -12.82 34.85 0.46
CA GLY A 144 -11.54 35.37 0.97
C GLY A 144 -10.78 34.39 1.85
N LEU A 145 -10.97 33.08 1.66
CA LEU A 145 -10.20 32.05 2.36
C LEU A 145 -8.71 32.27 2.11
N ASP A 146 -7.93 32.54 3.16
CA ASP A 146 -6.48 32.63 3.05
C ASP A 146 -5.89 31.24 2.75
N PRO A 147 -5.17 31.03 1.63
CA PRO A 147 -4.54 29.76 1.29
C PRO A 147 -3.62 29.22 2.40
N TRP A 148 -3.08 30.09 3.27
CA TRP A 148 -2.21 29.69 4.38
C TRP A 148 -2.97 28.96 5.50
N GLU A 149 -4.28 29.16 5.61
CA GLU A 149 -5.15 28.44 6.54
C GLU A 149 -5.50 27.02 6.07
N LEU A 150 -5.19 26.69 4.82
CA LEU A 150 -5.37 25.33 4.30
C LEU A 150 -4.44 24.34 5.04
N ARG A 151 -4.95 23.14 5.28
CA ARG A 151 -4.24 22.04 5.92
C ARG A 151 -4.57 20.74 5.23
N LEU A 152 -3.54 20.03 4.79
CA LEU A 152 -3.68 18.73 4.16
C LEU A 152 -3.17 17.64 5.10
N THR A 153 -3.93 16.55 5.25
CA THR A 153 -3.51 15.41 6.06
C THR A 153 -3.71 14.08 5.34
N ASN A 154 -2.81 13.13 5.59
CA ASN A 154 -2.94 11.74 5.16
C ASN A 154 -2.67 10.82 6.36
N LYS A 155 -3.57 9.85 6.59
CA LYS A 155 -3.46 8.88 7.70
C LYS A 155 -3.20 9.54 9.08
N GLY A 156 -3.76 10.74 9.30
CA GLY A 156 -3.61 11.51 10.53
C GLY A 156 -2.35 12.37 10.64
N HIS A 157 -1.47 12.34 9.64
CA HIS A 157 -0.26 13.15 9.58
C HIS A 157 -0.43 14.31 8.61
N GLU A 158 0.14 15.47 8.93
CA GLU A 158 0.17 16.60 8.00
C GLU A 158 1.06 16.30 6.79
N VAL A 159 0.62 16.80 5.64
CA VAL A 159 1.31 16.67 4.37
C VAL A 159 1.65 18.08 3.89
N PRO A 160 2.94 18.43 3.77
CA PRO A 160 3.34 19.71 3.18
C PRO A 160 2.87 19.84 1.74
N PHE A 161 2.44 21.04 1.36
CA PHE A 161 2.04 21.38 0.00
C PHE A 161 2.51 22.79 -0.37
N TYR A 162 2.74 23.03 -1.65
CA TYR A 162 3.06 24.33 -2.22
C TYR A 162 1.77 25.06 -2.62
N ILE A 163 1.75 26.39 -2.48
CA ILE A 163 0.61 27.25 -2.82
C ILE A 163 1.02 28.14 -3.98
N VAL A 164 0.10 28.34 -4.91
CA VAL A 164 0.15 29.43 -5.89
C VAL A 164 -1.11 30.26 -5.74
N ASP A 165 -0.96 31.52 -5.31
CA ASP A 165 -2.03 32.44 -4.90
C ASP A 165 -1.88 33.87 -5.47
N HIS A 166 -1.06 34.04 -6.51
CA HIS A 166 -0.78 35.34 -7.15
C HIS A 166 -0.48 36.51 -6.19
N GLU A 167 -0.03 36.22 -4.97
CA GLU A 167 0.25 37.17 -3.88
C GLU A 167 -0.95 38.00 -3.36
N ASP A 168 -2.19 37.58 -3.59
CA ASP A 168 -3.38 38.32 -3.12
C ASP A 168 -3.98 37.82 -1.79
N ARG A 169 -3.48 36.68 -1.28
CA ARG A 169 -3.92 36.00 -0.04
C ARG A 169 -5.39 35.59 -0.04
N SER A 170 -5.96 35.33 -1.21
CA SER A 170 -7.33 34.86 -1.39
C SER A 170 -7.29 33.62 -2.26
N PHE A 171 -7.68 32.46 -1.75
CA PHE A 171 -7.71 31.23 -2.54
C PHE A 171 -8.89 31.25 -3.51
N ASP A 172 -8.67 31.72 -4.73
CA ASP A 172 -9.70 31.93 -5.73
C ASP A 172 -9.31 31.44 -7.14
N ARG A 173 -9.96 31.98 -8.18
CA ARG A 173 -9.94 31.39 -9.51
C ARG A 173 -8.56 31.57 -10.14
N GLY A 174 -7.93 30.45 -10.51
CA GLY A 174 -6.57 30.41 -11.04
C GLY A 174 -5.54 29.90 -10.03
N ASP A 175 -5.90 29.87 -8.74
CA ASP A 175 -5.04 29.38 -7.67
C ASP A 175 -5.09 27.87 -7.55
N TYR A 176 -4.03 27.32 -6.96
CA TYR A 176 -3.91 25.90 -6.75
C TYR A 176 -2.93 25.55 -5.63
N ILE A 177 -3.11 24.34 -5.12
CA ILE A 177 -2.15 23.69 -4.24
C ILE A 177 -1.49 22.51 -4.94
N GLU A 178 -0.23 22.26 -4.60
CA GLU A 178 0.55 21.14 -5.13
C GLU A 178 1.15 20.31 -4.01
N PHE A 179 0.93 19.01 -4.02
CA PHE A 179 1.44 18.11 -2.98
C PHE A 179 1.89 16.78 -3.57
N TYR A 180 2.80 16.12 -2.88
CA TYR A 180 3.19 14.76 -3.24
C TYR A 180 2.17 13.76 -2.68
N GLY A 181 1.38 13.18 -3.58
CA GLY A 181 0.44 12.12 -3.26
C GLY A 181 1.09 10.76 -3.42
N GLU A 182 0.73 9.82 -2.56
CA GLU A 182 1.16 8.43 -2.61
C GLU A 182 -0.07 7.52 -2.67
N PHE A 183 -0.02 6.47 -3.48
CA PHE A 183 -1.09 5.47 -3.47
C PHE A 183 -1.02 4.61 -2.20
N SER A 184 -2.12 3.92 -1.89
CA SER A 184 -2.22 3.13 -0.66
C SER A 184 -1.47 1.81 -0.80
N ARG A 185 -0.47 1.63 0.05
CA ARG A 185 0.29 0.39 0.24
C ARG A 185 -0.05 -0.23 1.57
N ALA A 186 0.10 -1.55 1.67
CA ALA A 186 -0.05 -2.25 2.93
C ALA A 186 0.96 -1.73 3.98
N PRO A 187 0.57 -1.66 5.25
CA PRO A 187 1.51 -1.41 6.32
C PRO A 187 2.63 -2.46 6.31
N LYS A 188 3.88 -2.01 6.42
CA LYS A 188 5.03 -2.92 6.47
C LYS A 188 4.87 -3.90 7.63
N ASN A 189 4.72 -5.18 7.31
CA ASN A 189 4.64 -6.27 8.27
C ASN A 189 5.74 -7.30 7.98
N PRO A 190 6.78 -7.41 8.83
CA PRO A 190 7.84 -8.40 8.66
C PRO A 190 7.34 -9.85 8.63
N GLU A 191 6.18 -10.14 9.22
CA GLU A 191 5.57 -11.47 9.21
C GLU A 191 4.82 -11.77 7.90
N ALA A 192 4.46 -10.73 7.14
CA ALA A 192 3.75 -10.78 5.87
C ALA A 192 4.54 -10.07 4.74
N PRO A 193 5.78 -10.49 4.44
CA PRO A 193 6.62 -9.84 3.44
C PRO A 193 6.08 -9.99 2.01
N ASP A 194 5.12 -10.89 1.82
CA ASP A 194 4.37 -11.09 0.58
C ASP A 194 3.39 -9.97 0.30
N VAL A 195 2.80 -9.35 1.34
CA VAL A 195 1.78 -8.31 1.18
C VAL A 195 2.43 -6.94 0.96
N TYR A 196 2.37 -6.44 -0.27
CA TYR A 196 2.84 -5.09 -0.62
C TYR A 196 1.67 -4.12 -0.89
N LEU A 197 0.70 -4.53 -1.70
CA LEU A 197 -0.53 -3.76 -1.93
C LEU A 197 -1.48 -3.93 -0.75
N ASP A 198 -2.24 -2.87 -0.46
CA ASP A 198 -3.32 -2.97 0.52
C ASP A 198 -4.42 -3.88 -0.04
N ILE A 199 -4.77 -4.92 0.73
CA ILE A 199 -5.71 -5.98 0.31
C ILE A 199 -7.15 -5.50 0.11
N TYR A 200 -7.46 -4.25 0.49
CA TYR A 200 -8.78 -3.64 0.34
C TYR A 200 -8.82 -2.58 -0.76
N SER A 201 -7.81 -1.71 -0.84
CA SER A 201 -7.76 -0.67 -1.87
C SER A 201 -6.37 -0.07 -2.06
N THR A 202 -5.96 0.11 -3.31
CA THR A 202 -4.77 0.88 -3.68
C THR A 202 -4.99 2.38 -3.70
N GLN A 203 -6.24 2.85 -3.54
CA GLN A 203 -6.55 4.29 -3.46
C GLN A 203 -6.19 4.83 -2.07
N ASN A 204 -5.57 6.01 -2.04
CA ASN A 204 -5.26 6.72 -0.80
C ASN A 204 -6.10 8.00 -0.69
N VAL A 205 -6.38 8.40 0.54
CA VAL A 205 -7.25 9.54 0.84
C VAL A 205 -6.49 10.61 1.61
N TYR A 206 -6.53 11.81 1.06
CA TYR A 206 -6.02 13.02 1.66
C TYR A 206 -7.20 13.89 2.09
N TRP A 207 -7.10 14.48 3.26
CA TRP A 207 -8.13 15.33 3.83
C TRP A 207 -7.66 16.76 3.83
N LEU A 208 -8.35 17.61 3.07
CA LEU A 208 -8.12 19.05 3.06
C LEU A 208 -9.08 19.71 4.05
N ALA A 209 -8.54 20.62 4.84
CA ALA A 209 -9.27 21.38 5.84
C ALA A 209 -8.83 22.84 5.92
N TRP A 210 -9.68 23.69 6.48
CA TRP A 210 -9.39 25.09 6.80
C TRP A 210 -10.00 25.50 8.16
N ASN A 211 -9.69 26.70 8.65
CA ASN A 211 -10.12 27.21 9.97
C ASN A 211 -9.61 26.41 11.18
N GLN A 212 -8.51 25.65 11.04
CA GLN A 212 -7.93 24.81 12.10
C GLN A 212 -6.48 25.19 12.45
N GLY A 213 -6.09 26.44 12.13
CA GLY A 213 -4.70 26.90 12.19
C GLY A 213 -3.92 26.62 10.90
N GLN A 214 -2.68 27.11 10.83
CA GLN A 214 -1.84 26.95 9.65
C GLN A 214 -1.35 25.51 9.51
N GLY A 215 -1.62 24.88 8.36
CA GLY A 215 -1.01 23.59 8.00
C GLY A 215 0.42 23.74 7.47
N GLN A 216 1.18 22.64 7.45
CA GLN A 216 2.51 22.60 6.84
C GLN A 216 2.49 22.99 5.36
N LYS A 217 3.42 23.86 4.97
CA LYS A 217 3.62 24.35 3.60
C LYS A 217 5.02 24.04 3.12
N MET A 218 5.15 23.85 1.82
CA MET A 218 6.45 23.92 1.14
C MET A 218 6.80 25.39 0.93
N ILE A 219 8.05 25.76 1.20
CA ILE A 219 8.59 27.09 0.89
C ILE A 219 9.40 27.05 -0.41
N GLU A 220 9.75 28.22 -0.93
CA GLU A 220 10.70 28.30 -2.04
C GLU A 220 12.15 28.21 -1.51
N GLU A 221 12.96 27.42 -2.20
CA GLU A 221 14.39 27.22 -1.93
C GLU A 221 15.17 27.47 -3.22
N GLU A 222 16.29 28.20 -3.14
CA GLU A 222 17.10 28.53 -4.32
C GLU A 222 17.97 27.34 -4.73
N GLY A 223 17.85 26.91 -5.99
CA GLY A 223 18.65 25.86 -6.63
C GLY A 223 19.79 26.41 -7.50
N LEU A 224 20.17 27.68 -7.32
CA LEU A 224 21.19 28.34 -8.13
C LEU A 224 22.52 27.59 -8.11
N VAL A 225 23.18 27.50 -9.27
CA VAL A 225 24.53 26.94 -9.40
C VAL A 225 25.54 28.02 -8.98
N LEU A 226 25.94 28.00 -7.71
CA LEU A 226 26.83 29.01 -7.13
C LEU A 226 28.27 28.52 -7.00
N GLU A 227 28.49 27.24 -6.71
CA GLU A 227 29.82 26.66 -6.60
C GLU A 227 30.24 26.03 -7.94
N THR A 228 31.43 26.38 -8.42
CA THR A 228 31.94 25.94 -9.73
C THR A 228 33.23 25.15 -9.62
N ASP A 229 33.83 25.06 -8.44
CA ASP A 229 34.99 24.21 -8.15
C ASP A 229 34.53 22.75 -7.96
N PRO A 230 34.87 21.82 -8.88
CA PRO A 230 34.43 20.43 -8.82
C PRO A 230 34.94 19.67 -7.59
N SER A 231 35.90 20.22 -6.83
CA SER A 231 36.38 19.61 -5.59
C SER A 231 35.45 19.84 -4.39
N LYS A 232 34.44 20.72 -4.53
CA LYS A 232 33.55 21.14 -3.44
C LYS A 232 32.11 20.66 -3.56
N PHE A 233 31.73 20.06 -4.69
CA PHE A 233 30.42 19.46 -4.90
C PHE A 233 30.55 18.04 -5.45
N ARG A 234 29.42 17.33 -5.49
CA ARG A 234 29.32 15.97 -6.05
C ARG A 234 28.39 15.98 -7.24
N THR A 235 28.92 15.64 -8.42
CA THR A 235 28.09 15.45 -9.61
C THR A 235 27.37 14.11 -9.53
N VAL A 236 26.05 14.14 -9.75
CA VAL A 236 25.23 12.92 -9.74
C VAL A 236 24.91 12.50 -11.17
N TYR A 237 25.38 11.30 -11.56
CA TYR A 237 25.09 10.72 -12.87
C TYR A 237 23.94 9.70 -12.82
N SER A 238 23.91 8.90 -11.77
CA SER A 238 22.88 7.90 -11.53
C SER A 238 22.57 7.76 -10.04
N PHE A 239 21.39 7.25 -9.73
CA PHE A 239 20.91 7.06 -8.36
C PHE A 239 20.24 5.69 -8.22
N PRO A 240 20.16 5.13 -7.00
CA PRO A 240 19.45 3.87 -6.79
C PRO A 240 17.94 4.10 -7.00
N SER A 241 17.38 3.50 -8.04
CA SER A 241 15.94 3.51 -8.31
C SER A 241 15.35 2.12 -8.06
N LYS A 242 14.21 2.09 -7.38
CA LYS A 242 13.49 0.86 -7.05
C LYS A 242 12.18 0.82 -7.82
N VAL A 243 11.94 -0.28 -8.51
CA VAL A 243 10.67 -0.56 -9.19
C VAL A 243 10.08 -1.84 -8.63
N HIS A 244 8.81 -1.77 -8.23
CA HIS A 244 8.02 -2.90 -7.73
C HIS A 244 6.97 -3.29 -8.76
N PHE A 245 6.98 -4.55 -9.18
CA PHE A 245 6.06 -5.11 -10.18
C PHE A 245 5.17 -6.17 -9.53
N GLU A 246 3.86 -5.96 -9.59
CA GLU A 246 2.84 -6.84 -9.00
C GLU A 246 1.54 -6.72 -9.81
N GLN A 247 0.80 -7.81 -9.97
CA GLN A 247 -0.49 -7.84 -10.66
C GLN A 247 -1.41 -8.87 -10.00
N ASP A 248 -2.52 -8.43 -9.42
CA ASP A 248 -3.42 -9.35 -8.69
C ASP A 248 -4.41 -10.04 -9.63
N ARG A 249 -3.95 -11.03 -10.41
CA ARG A 249 -4.75 -11.65 -11.49
C ARG A 249 -5.20 -13.08 -11.20
N HIS A 250 -4.61 -13.73 -10.21
CA HIS A 250 -4.92 -15.11 -9.86
C HIS A 250 -5.15 -15.27 -8.37
N PHE A 251 -6.37 -15.63 -7.98
CA PHE A 251 -6.70 -15.91 -6.59
C PHE A 251 -6.54 -17.40 -6.26
N ASP A 252 -5.79 -17.74 -5.21
CA ASP A 252 -5.73 -19.08 -4.63
C ASP A 252 -5.97 -19.04 -3.11
N ARG A 253 -6.76 -19.99 -2.61
CA ARG A 253 -7.12 -20.06 -1.18
C ARG A 253 -6.00 -20.61 -0.30
N LEU A 254 -4.98 -21.23 -0.88
CA LEU A 254 -3.88 -21.91 -0.22
C LEU A 254 -4.40 -22.93 0.83
N GLY A 255 -4.62 -24.18 0.41
CA GLY A 255 -5.28 -25.21 1.22
C GLY A 255 -4.66 -25.56 2.60
N ARG A 256 -3.43 -25.15 2.90
CA ARG A 256 -2.74 -25.30 4.20
C ARG A 256 -2.51 -23.97 4.93
N TYR A 257 -3.19 -22.90 4.51
CA TYR A 257 -3.06 -21.57 5.09
C TYR A 257 -3.24 -21.52 6.62
N GLN A 258 -2.29 -20.86 7.28
CA GLN A 258 -2.34 -20.59 8.72
C GLN A 258 -3.04 -19.25 8.96
N LYS A 259 -4.28 -19.30 9.46
CA LYS A 259 -5.18 -18.14 9.68
C LYS A 259 -4.65 -16.98 10.53
N GLN A 260 -3.49 -17.12 11.16
CA GLN A 260 -2.98 -16.13 12.13
C GLN A 260 -2.07 -15.08 11.51
N ILE A 261 -1.57 -15.28 10.29
CA ILE A 261 -0.72 -14.30 9.60
C ILE A 261 -1.46 -13.83 8.35
N PRO A 262 -1.72 -12.52 8.18
CA PRO A 262 -2.23 -11.97 6.93
C PRO A 262 -1.29 -12.41 5.80
N ARG A 263 -1.84 -13.06 4.77
CA ARG A 263 -1.10 -13.48 3.58
C ARG A 263 -1.79 -12.94 2.38
N ASP A 264 -1.01 -12.72 1.34
CA ASP A 264 -1.58 -12.48 0.05
C ASP A 264 -2.19 -13.78 -0.50
N HIS A 265 -3.34 -13.62 -1.14
CA HIS A 265 -4.04 -14.70 -1.82
C HIS A 265 -4.17 -14.41 -3.32
N TRP A 266 -3.71 -13.24 -3.76
CA TRP A 266 -3.63 -12.83 -5.14
C TRP A 266 -2.20 -12.95 -5.64
N PHE A 267 -2.06 -13.49 -6.83
CA PHE A 267 -0.78 -13.76 -7.48
C PHE A 267 -0.81 -13.25 -8.93
N MET A 268 0.38 -13.06 -9.50
CA MET A 268 0.54 -12.57 -10.88
C MET A 268 -0.15 -13.44 -11.93
N ASP A 269 -0.13 -14.77 -11.73
CA ASP A 269 -0.71 -15.75 -12.65
C ASP A 269 -0.89 -17.12 -11.96
N ARG A 270 -1.16 -18.16 -12.75
CA ARG A 270 -1.35 -19.54 -12.29
C ARG A 270 -0.10 -20.23 -11.70
N GLY A 271 1.03 -19.53 -11.65
CA GLY A 271 2.30 -20.04 -11.19
C GLY A 271 3.13 -20.71 -12.29
N VAL A 272 4.27 -21.25 -11.88
CA VAL A 272 5.25 -21.95 -12.71
C VAL A 272 5.27 -23.43 -12.34
N PHE A 273 4.68 -24.26 -13.21
CA PHE A 273 4.55 -25.70 -12.97
C PHE A 273 5.87 -26.41 -13.17
N SER A 274 5.95 -27.67 -12.75
CA SER A 274 7.16 -28.48 -12.92
C SER A 274 7.67 -28.49 -14.36
N SER A 275 8.99 -28.32 -14.50
CA SER A 275 9.69 -28.18 -15.80
C SER A 275 9.20 -27.04 -16.70
N GLU A 276 8.30 -26.16 -16.22
CA GLU A 276 7.85 -24.96 -16.93
C GLU A 276 8.85 -23.80 -16.72
N LYS A 277 8.86 -22.89 -17.69
CA LYS A 277 9.43 -21.56 -17.54
C LYS A 277 8.40 -20.48 -17.82
N LYS A 278 8.55 -19.33 -17.16
CA LYS A 278 7.64 -18.20 -17.31
C LYS A 278 8.41 -16.89 -17.38
N ASP A 279 8.04 -16.05 -18.33
CA ASP A 279 8.65 -14.73 -18.57
C ASP A 279 7.77 -13.63 -17.98
N TYR A 280 8.40 -12.72 -17.24
CA TYR A 280 7.82 -11.51 -16.68
C TYR A 280 8.54 -10.30 -17.27
N ALA A 281 7.81 -9.51 -18.07
CA ALA A 281 8.34 -8.29 -18.68
C ALA A 281 8.41 -7.16 -17.64
N LEU A 282 9.57 -6.51 -17.56
CA LEU A 282 9.83 -5.41 -16.64
C LEU A 282 10.19 -4.15 -17.45
N ASP A 283 9.53 -3.03 -17.16
CA ASP A 283 9.90 -1.73 -17.71
C ASP A 283 10.77 -0.99 -16.69
N LEU A 284 12.06 -0.91 -16.97
CA LEU A 284 13.04 -0.23 -16.14
C LEU A 284 13.50 1.02 -16.88
N PRO A 285 13.03 2.22 -16.52
CA PRO A 285 13.41 3.44 -17.22
C PRO A 285 14.90 3.75 -17.01
N ASP A 286 15.60 3.91 -18.14
CA ASP A 286 16.91 4.55 -18.27
C ASP A 286 17.98 4.06 -17.25
N PRO A 287 18.27 2.74 -17.20
CA PRO A 287 19.33 2.19 -16.36
C PRO A 287 20.71 2.66 -16.83
N ASP A 288 21.58 2.99 -15.88
CA ASP A 288 23.00 3.23 -16.11
C ASP A 288 23.73 1.88 -16.23
N THR A 289 23.75 1.34 -17.44
CA THR A 289 24.36 0.02 -17.74
C THR A 289 25.88 -0.02 -17.59
N GLN A 290 26.52 1.15 -17.47
CA GLN A 290 27.97 1.28 -17.25
C GLN A 290 28.33 1.48 -15.77
N SER A 291 27.33 1.59 -14.90
CA SER A 291 27.56 1.73 -13.47
C SER A 291 28.21 0.49 -12.88
N ASP A 292 29.18 0.71 -11.99
CA ASP A 292 29.74 -0.35 -11.14
C ASP A 292 28.79 -0.73 -9.98
N GLN A 293 27.69 0.03 -9.80
CA GLN A 293 26.69 -0.27 -8.78
C GLN A 293 25.88 -1.51 -9.14
N PRO A 294 25.66 -2.43 -8.18
CA PRO A 294 24.95 -3.66 -8.45
C PRO A 294 23.45 -3.42 -8.65
N VAL A 295 22.83 -4.34 -9.38
CA VAL A 295 21.38 -4.50 -9.46
C VAL A 295 20.95 -5.44 -8.35
N GLU A 296 19.96 -5.03 -7.55
CA GLU A 296 19.33 -5.88 -6.54
C GLU A 296 18.01 -6.41 -7.12
N LEU A 297 17.95 -7.72 -7.39
CA LEU A 297 16.71 -8.41 -7.79
C LEU A 297 16.14 -9.19 -6.60
N ARG A 298 14.87 -8.94 -6.30
CA ARG A 298 14.10 -9.64 -5.26
C ARG A 298 12.80 -10.13 -5.87
N ILE A 299 12.50 -11.41 -5.68
CA ILE A 299 11.28 -12.03 -6.21
C ILE A 299 10.58 -12.73 -5.05
N MET A 300 9.35 -12.34 -4.77
CA MET A 300 8.53 -13.03 -3.80
C MET A 300 7.76 -14.15 -4.46
N LEU A 301 8.05 -15.37 -4.03
CA LEU A 301 7.40 -16.60 -4.48
C LEU A 301 6.54 -17.16 -3.38
N HIS A 302 5.58 -18.00 -3.75
CA HIS A 302 4.79 -18.77 -2.80
C HIS A 302 4.61 -20.20 -3.30
N GLY A 303 4.97 -21.20 -2.50
CA GLY A 303 4.70 -22.60 -2.86
C GLY A 303 3.19 -22.83 -3.01
N GLN A 304 2.71 -23.43 -4.10
CA GLN A 304 1.32 -23.89 -4.18
C GLN A 304 1.23 -25.34 -3.69
N THR A 305 2.10 -26.20 -4.22
CA THR A 305 2.26 -27.57 -3.72
C THR A 305 2.90 -27.56 -2.33
N PHE A 306 2.65 -28.61 -1.53
CA PHE A 306 2.94 -28.59 -0.09
C PHE A 306 3.71 -29.81 0.40
N SER A 307 4.57 -30.38 -0.45
CA SER A 307 5.40 -31.51 -0.03
C SER A 307 6.47 -31.05 0.97
N ASP A 308 6.56 -31.76 2.09
CA ASP A 308 7.59 -31.54 3.11
C ASP A 308 8.91 -32.29 2.77
N SER A 309 8.91 -33.09 1.70
CA SER A 309 10.06 -33.93 1.29
C SER A 309 10.58 -33.62 -0.12
N LEU A 310 9.79 -32.91 -0.92
CA LEU A 310 10.15 -32.52 -2.28
C LEU A 310 10.17 -30.99 -2.33
N PRO A 311 11.35 -30.36 -2.43
CA PRO A 311 11.45 -28.91 -2.45
C PRO A 311 11.01 -28.39 -3.81
N HIS A 312 10.35 -27.24 -3.83
CA HIS A 312 10.34 -26.38 -5.00
C HIS A 312 11.79 -26.00 -5.35
N THR A 313 12.12 -25.97 -6.64
CA THR A 313 13.45 -25.55 -7.11
C THR A 313 13.27 -24.55 -8.23
N VAL A 314 13.87 -23.37 -8.10
CA VAL A 314 13.69 -22.27 -9.04
C VAL A 314 15.05 -21.71 -9.45
N GLU A 315 15.14 -21.33 -10.72
CA GLU A 315 16.20 -20.48 -11.25
C GLU A 315 15.55 -19.22 -11.84
N ALA A 316 16.15 -18.06 -11.58
CA ALA A 316 15.75 -16.79 -12.16
C ALA A 316 16.83 -16.27 -13.11
N PHE A 317 16.42 -15.93 -14.32
CA PHE A 317 17.26 -15.32 -15.33
C PHE A 317 16.82 -13.87 -15.54
N LEU A 318 17.77 -12.94 -15.60
CA LEU A 318 17.55 -11.56 -15.99
C LEU A 318 18.16 -11.38 -17.38
N ASN A 319 17.33 -11.05 -18.38
CA ASN A 319 17.75 -10.94 -19.78
C ASN A 319 18.60 -12.14 -20.24
N GLN A 320 18.10 -13.36 -19.99
CA GLN A 320 18.72 -14.65 -20.34
C GLN A 320 19.98 -15.02 -19.55
N ARG A 321 20.44 -14.17 -18.62
CA ARG A 321 21.56 -14.49 -17.72
C ARG A 321 21.02 -15.07 -16.42
N LEU A 322 21.48 -16.26 -16.02
CA LEU A 322 21.17 -16.82 -14.71
C LEU A 322 21.71 -15.89 -13.63
N VAL A 323 20.83 -15.38 -12.78
CA VAL A 323 21.19 -14.42 -11.71
C VAL A 323 20.91 -14.97 -10.32
N LEU A 324 19.84 -15.75 -10.15
CA LEU A 324 19.44 -16.31 -8.85
C LEU A 324 19.01 -17.77 -9.00
N HIS A 325 19.13 -18.52 -7.92
CA HIS A 325 18.53 -19.85 -7.80
C HIS A 325 18.16 -20.08 -6.33
N GLY A 326 17.17 -20.94 -6.10
CA GLY A 326 16.69 -21.20 -4.75
C GLY A 326 15.87 -22.47 -4.66
N SER A 327 15.65 -22.91 -3.43
CA SER A 327 14.78 -24.04 -3.13
C SER A 327 14.13 -23.88 -1.77
N TRP A 328 12.86 -24.25 -1.67
CA TRP A 328 12.10 -24.21 -0.42
C TRP A 328 11.04 -25.31 -0.39
N PHE A 329 10.42 -25.51 0.76
CA PHE A 329 9.43 -26.58 0.98
C PHE A 329 8.08 -26.02 1.36
N GLY A 330 7.05 -26.82 1.09
CA GLY A 330 5.70 -26.55 1.55
C GLY A 330 5.02 -25.36 0.86
N GLN A 331 3.75 -25.18 1.20
CA GLN A 331 2.95 -24.03 0.77
C GLN A 331 3.29 -22.83 1.66
N THR A 332 4.49 -22.26 1.45
CA THR A 332 5.03 -21.14 2.23
C THR A 332 5.59 -20.05 1.32
N PRO A 333 5.64 -18.79 1.79
CA PRO A 333 6.31 -17.71 1.06
C PRO A 333 7.82 -17.92 1.04
N PHE A 334 8.45 -17.53 -0.06
CA PHE A 334 9.88 -17.64 -0.28
C PHE A 334 10.41 -16.42 -1.03
N LEU A 335 11.24 -15.62 -0.35
CA LEU A 335 11.93 -14.51 -0.96
C LEU A 335 13.20 -15.02 -1.66
N LEU A 336 13.18 -15.03 -2.99
CA LEU A 336 14.36 -15.28 -3.80
C LEU A 336 15.10 -13.95 -4.02
N SER A 337 16.31 -13.83 -3.47
CA SER A 337 17.15 -12.63 -3.61
C SER A 337 18.63 -12.98 -3.66
N ALA A 338 19.44 -12.09 -4.22
CA ALA A 338 20.89 -12.25 -4.23
C ALA A 338 21.46 -12.27 -2.80
N SER A 339 22.45 -13.14 -2.57
CA SER A 339 23.37 -12.98 -1.43
C SER A 339 24.40 -11.89 -1.74
N ALA A 340 25.11 -11.39 -0.71
CA ALA A 340 26.20 -10.42 -0.91
C ALA A 340 27.32 -10.93 -1.85
N ALA A 341 27.42 -12.24 -2.07
CA ALA A 341 28.38 -12.86 -2.98
C ALA A 341 27.88 -12.97 -4.44
N GLN A 342 26.59 -12.73 -4.69
CA GLN A 342 25.94 -12.82 -6.00
C GLN A 342 25.59 -11.41 -6.49
N SER A 343 26.61 -10.64 -6.87
CA SER A 343 26.38 -9.34 -7.49
C SER A 343 25.83 -9.49 -8.91
N ILE A 344 24.74 -8.78 -9.22
CA ILE A 344 24.22 -8.65 -10.58
C ILE A 344 24.75 -7.32 -11.13
N ASN A 345 25.58 -7.36 -12.16
CA ASN A 345 26.12 -6.13 -12.74
C ASN A 345 25.07 -5.38 -13.55
N ALA A 346 25.12 -4.04 -13.54
CA ALA A 346 24.21 -3.17 -14.28
C ALA A 346 24.20 -3.45 -15.80
N ASN A 347 25.33 -3.91 -16.36
CA ASN A 347 25.43 -4.32 -17.77
C ASN A 347 24.57 -5.55 -18.15
N THR A 348 23.93 -6.20 -17.18
CA THR A 348 22.93 -7.25 -17.43
C THR A 348 21.59 -6.65 -17.86
N LEU A 349 21.34 -5.37 -17.56
CA LEU A 349 20.12 -4.66 -17.93
C LEU A 349 20.14 -4.19 -19.39
N ASN A 350 18.95 -4.17 -20.00
CA ASN A 350 18.69 -3.46 -21.24
C ASN A 350 18.19 -2.05 -20.91
N GLU A 351 18.35 -1.09 -21.83
CA GLU A 351 18.00 0.32 -21.66
C GLU A 351 16.54 0.61 -21.28
N ARG A 352 15.62 -0.35 -21.47
CA ARG A 352 14.20 -0.16 -21.12
C ARG A 352 13.52 -1.48 -20.78
N LYS A 353 13.35 -2.31 -21.81
CA LYS A 353 12.62 -3.58 -21.71
C LYS A 353 13.52 -4.68 -21.19
N ASN A 354 13.25 -5.08 -19.96
CA ASN A 354 13.95 -6.16 -19.28
C ASN A 354 12.99 -7.34 -19.11
N THR A 355 13.53 -8.52 -18.89
CA THR A 355 12.72 -9.72 -18.65
C THR A 355 13.33 -10.55 -17.54
N VAL A 356 12.50 -10.90 -16.56
CA VAL A 356 12.81 -11.93 -15.58
C VAL A 356 12.13 -13.22 -16.01
N THR A 357 12.93 -14.25 -16.27
CA THR A 357 12.44 -15.60 -16.56
C THR A 357 12.61 -16.48 -15.35
N LEU A 358 11.53 -17.05 -14.84
CA LEU A 358 11.58 -18.08 -13.79
C LEU A 358 11.49 -19.45 -14.42
N VAL A 359 12.34 -20.37 -14.00
CA VAL A 359 12.31 -21.78 -14.43
C VAL A 359 12.12 -22.66 -13.21
N ASN A 360 11.03 -23.44 -13.20
CA ASN A 360 10.84 -24.47 -12.20
C ASN A 360 11.68 -25.70 -12.57
N ARG A 361 12.68 -26.02 -11.75
CA ARG A 361 13.63 -27.13 -11.95
C ARG A 361 13.12 -28.45 -11.35
N ALA A 362 11.86 -28.52 -10.93
CA ALA A 362 11.19 -29.76 -10.61
C ALA A 362 11.17 -30.71 -11.81
N PRO A 363 11.41 -32.01 -11.62
CA PRO A 363 11.19 -33.02 -12.65
C PRO A 363 9.76 -32.99 -13.20
N GLU A 364 9.58 -33.26 -14.49
CA GLU A 364 8.28 -33.24 -15.17
C GLU A 364 7.26 -34.22 -14.58
N ASP A 365 7.72 -35.37 -14.07
CA ASP A 365 6.89 -36.38 -13.42
C ASP A 365 6.48 -36.01 -11.98
N ARG A 366 7.01 -34.91 -11.44
CA ARG A 366 6.68 -34.38 -10.13
C ARG A 366 5.55 -33.36 -10.22
N VAL A 367 4.53 -33.53 -9.39
CA VAL A 367 3.53 -32.47 -9.18
C VAL A 367 4.16 -31.38 -8.33
N ASP A 368 4.52 -30.27 -8.97
CA ASP A 368 5.08 -29.10 -8.32
C ASP A 368 4.60 -27.82 -8.99
N ASN A 369 4.22 -26.82 -8.18
CA ASN A 369 3.90 -25.48 -8.66
C ASN A 369 4.18 -24.45 -7.58
N PHE A 370 4.60 -23.26 -8.00
CA PHE A 370 4.73 -22.09 -7.15
C PHE A 370 4.19 -20.85 -7.85
N PHE A 371 3.63 -19.94 -7.07
CA PHE A 371 3.17 -18.65 -7.53
C PHE A 371 4.26 -17.57 -7.42
N VAL A 372 4.06 -16.51 -8.19
CA VAL A 372 4.83 -15.26 -8.10
C VAL A 372 3.89 -14.19 -7.55
N ASN A 373 4.30 -13.55 -6.44
CA ASN A 373 3.56 -12.43 -5.86
C ASN A 373 4.01 -11.13 -6.53
N TRP A 374 5.28 -10.79 -6.35
CA TRP A 374 5.87 -9.57 -6.89
C TRP A 374 7.33 -9.77 -7.26
N ILE A 375 7.81 -8.87 -8.11
CA ILE A 375 9.22 -8.74 -8.51
C ILE A 375 9.65 -7.31 -8.22
N GLU A 376 10.71 -7.13 -7.43
CA GLU A 376 11.30 -5.83 -7.10
C GLU A 376 12.72 -5.78 -7.68
N VAL A 377 13.03 -4.69 -8.40
CA VAL A 377 14.36 -4.42 -8.94
C VAL A 377 14.83 -3.07 -8.42
N THR A 378 15.98 -3.05 -7.73
CA THR A 378 16.70 -1.81 -7.45
C THR A 378 17.93 -1.74 -8.36
N TYR A 379 18.10 -0.65 -9.10
CA TYR A 379 19.16 -0.52 -10.11
C TYR A 379 19.67 0.93 -10.18
N PRO A 380 20.91 1.15 -10.67
CA PRO A 380 21.40 2.49 -10.93
C PRO A 380 20.64 3.08 -12.13
N ARG A 381 19.86 4.14 -11.90
CA ARG A 381 19.07 4.84 -12.90
C ARG A 381 19.70 6.19 -13.19
N LEU A 382 19.82 6.54 -14.47
CA LEU A 382 20.31 7.84 -14.92
C LEU A 382 19.37 8.97 -14.48
N LEU A 383 19.91 10.18 -14.28
CA LEU A 383 19.10 11.39 -14.06
C LEU A 383 18.45 11.83 -15.38
N LYS A 384 17.45 11.06 -15.79
CA LYS A 384 16.69 11.27 -17.02
C LYS A 384 15.21 11.06 -16.76
N ALA A 385 14.45 12.11 -17.02
CA ALA A 385 13.01 12.09 -16.92
C ALA A 385 12.42 11.11 -17.93
N HIS A 386 11.38 10.40 -17.47
CA HIS A 386 10.59 9.53 -18.32
C HIS A 386 9.14 9.99 -18.26
N GLN A 387 8.53 10.27 -19.41
CA GLN A 387 7.17 10.84 -19.50
C GLN A 387 7.03 12.14 -18.68
N GLY A 388 8.05 13.00 -18.75
CA GLY A 388 8.06 14.28 -18.05
C GLY A 388 8.20 14.19 -16.53
N TYR A 389 8.59 13.04 -15.97
CA TYR A 389 8.71 12.84 -14.52
C TYR A 389 9.99 12.11 -14.13
N LEU A 390 10.62 12.58 -13.05
CA LEU A 390 11.69 11.87 -12.36
C LEU A 390 11.57 12.09 -10.84
N GLU A 391 11.45 11.00 -10.09
CA GLU A 391 11.73 11.00 -8.65
C GLU A 391 13.10 10.40 -8.41
N PHE A 392 13.93 11.07 -7.61
CA PHE A 392 15.31 10.67 -7.37
C PHE A 392 15.81 11.05 -5.97
N THR A 393 16.99 10.52 -5.64
CA THR A 393 17.73 10.75 -4.41
C THR A 393 19.22 10.80 -4.73
N ILE A 394 20.06 11.18 -3.77
CA ILE A 394 21.52 11.07 -3.91
C ILE A 394 21.99 9.61 -4.03
N PRO A 395 23.16 9.33 -4.64
CA PRO A 395 23.72 7.99 -4.75
C PRO A 395 23.95 7.32 -3.39
N ARG A 396 23.87 5.98 -3.36
CA ARG A 396 24.03 5.20 -2.12
C ARG A 396 25.40 5.40 -1.45
N ASP A 397 26.45 5.53 -2.26
CA ASP A 397 27.84 5.54 -1.76
C ASP A 397 28.41 6.95 -1.56
N GLU A 398 27.67 8.00 -1.95
CA GLU A 398 28.12 9.38 -1.79
C GLU A 398 27.68 9.93 -0.42
N PRO A 399 28.56 10.57 0.37
CA PRO A 399 28.19 11.18 1.64
C PRO A 399 27.34 12.44 1.42
N GLU A 400 26.61 12.84 2.47
CA GLU A 400 25.90 14.12 2.58
C GLU A 400 26.82 15.32 2.27
N GLY A 401 26.25 16.42 1.79
CA GLY A 401 26.96 17.63 1.38
C GLY A 401 26.32 18.31 0.17
N LEU A 402 27.09 19.15 -0.53
CA LEU A 402 26.67 19.84 -1.73
C LEU A 402 26.66 18.91 -2.95
N PHE A 403 25.51 18.80 -3.61
CA PHE A 403 25.33 18.03 -4.83
C PHE A 403 24.99 18.92 -6.01
N ASP A 404 25.48 18.51 -7.17
CA ASP A 404 25.24 19.13 -8.47
C ASP A 404 24.45 18.15 -9.33
N PHE A 405 23.25 18.55 -9.73
CA PHE A 405 22.28 17.70 -10.42
C PHE A 405 22.01 18.26 -11.81
N THR A 406 22.21 17.43 -12.84
CA THR A 406 21.70 17.70 -14.20
C THR A 406 20.69 16.62 -14.56
N ILE A 407 19.44 17.02 -14.77
CA ILE A 407 18.35 16.10 -15.13
C ILE A 407 17.95 16.36 -16.58
N SER A 408 18.07 15.34 -17.42
CA SER A 408 17.78 15.42 -18.85
C SER A 408 16.44 14.77 -19.21
N GLY A 409 16.05 14.84 -20.49
CA GLY A 409 14.95 14.04 -21.04
C GLY A 409 13.56 14.68 -20.97
N PHE A 410 13.49 15.97 -20.66
CA PHE A 410 12.25 16.73 -20.72
C PHE A 410 11.93 17.14 -22.16
N SER A 411 10.64 17.23 -22.46
CA SER A 411 10.07 17.65 -23.74
C SER A 411 9.75 19.15 -23.80
N THR A 412 9.66 19.81 -22.65
CA THR A 412 9.38 21.26 -22.52
C THR A 412 10.28 21.92 -21.47
N ASP A 413 10.36 23.25 -21.48
CA ASP A 413 11.00 24.06 -20.43
C ASP A 413 10.11 24.29 -19.20
N GLN A 414 8.85 23.86 -19.24
CA GLN A 414 7.91 24.03 -18.13
C GLN A 414 8.14 22.92 -17.10
N ILE A 415 9.21 23.04 -16.31
CA ILE A 415 9.67 22.05 -15.34
C ILE A 415 9.61 22.63 -13.93
N SER A 416 8.95 21.91 -13.01
CA SER A 416 8.99 22.18 -11.57
C SER A 416 9.92 21.20 -10.86
N LEU A 417 10.64 21.71 -9.86
CA LEU A 417 11.49 20.93 -8.97
C LEU A 417 10.96 21.00 -7.54
N TYR A 418 10.90 19.85 -6.86
CA TYR A 418 10.48 19.75 -5.46
C TYR A 418 11.49 18.95 -4.65
N LYS A 419 11.80 19.44 -3.45
CA LYS A 419 12.43 18.67 -2.37
C LYS A 419 11.31 18.17 -1.47
N LEU A 420 10.98 16.88 -1.60
CA LEU A 420 9.75 16.32 -1.05
C LEU A 420 9.65 16.54 0.46
N GLY A 421 8.53 17.15 0.89
CA GLY A 421 8.25 17.47 2.28
C GLY A 421 8.93 18.74 2.81
N ALA A 422 9.68 19.47 1.98
CA ALA A 422 10.42 20.66 2.40
C ALA A 422 10.09 21.89 1.53
N SER A 423 10.37 21.84 0.23
CA SER A 423 10.41 23.04 -0.60
C SER A 423 10.11 22.76 -2.08
N LYS A 424 9.74 23.85 -2.79
CA LYS A 424 9.83 23.94 -4.24
C LYS A 424 11.16 24.63 -4.57
N ILE A 425 11.96 24.02 -5.44
CA ILE A 425 13.25 24.59 -5.83
C ILE A 425 13.02 25.55 -7.00
N ILE A 426 13.49 26.78 -6.83
CA ILE A 426 13.42 27.86 -7.83
C ILE A 426 14.84 28.25 -8.29
N GLY A 427 14.95 29.02 -9.37
CA GLY A 427 16.25 29.52 -9.85
C GLY A 427 17.15 28.47 -10.52
N ALA A 428 16.66 27.23 -10.73
CA ALA A 428 17.38 26.22 -11.50
C ALA A 428 17.56 26.67 -12.96
N ASP A 429 18.70 26.32 -13.55
CA ASP A 429 19.00 26.63 -14.94
C ASP A 429 18.31 25.61 -15.86
N ILE A 430 17.60 26.08 -16.88
CA ILE A 430 16.88 25.24 -17.83
C ILE A 430 17.42 25.51 -19.23
N GLU A 431 18.03 24.48 -19.81
CA GLU A 431 18.69 24.57 -21.10
C GLU A 431 18.00 23.68 -22.13
N ALA A 432 17.94 24.17 -23.38
CA ALA A 432 17.52 23.38 -24.51
C ALA A 432 18.71 22.62 -25.11
N ILE A 433 18.55 21.31 -25.30
CA ILE A 433 19.52 20.42 -25.90
C ILE A 433 18.98 19.90 -27.23
N GLU A 434 19.70 20.16 -28.31
CA GLU A 434 19.41 19.61 -29.64
C GLU A 434 20.32 18.41 -29.91
N ASP A 435 19.72 17.28 -30.25
CA ASP A 435 20.48 16.10 -30.68
C ASP A 435 20.98 16.24 -32.14
N ALA A 436 21.79 15.28 -32.59
CA ALA A 436 22.33 15.28 -33.95
C ALA A 436 21.26 15.15 -35.05
N LEU A 437 20.02 14.81 -34.70
CA LEU A 437 18.87 14.71 -35.59
C LEU A 437 17.99 15.98 -35.55
N GLY A 438 18.37 16.98 -34.75
CA GLY A 438 17.61 18.21 -34.55
C GLY A 438 16.41 18.07 -33.61
N ASN A 439 16.30 16.96 -32.87
CA ASN A 439 15.26 16.85 -31.84
C ASN A 439 15.67 17.70 -30.65
N ARG A 440 14.78 18.64 -30.29
CA ARG A 440 14.95 19.49 -29.12
C ARG A 440 14.38 18.81 -27.88
N THR A 441 15.20 18.73 -26.85
CA THR A 441 14.85 18.30 -25.50
C THR A 441 15.30 19.36 -24.51
N TYR A 442 14.94 19.21 -23.24
CA TYR A 442 15.33 20.13 -22.19
C TYR A 442 16.00 19.38 -21.05
N GLN A 443 16.92 20.07 -20.38
CA GLN A 443 17.55 19.63 -19.15
C GLN A 443 17.45 20.73 -18.10
N VAL A 444 17.43 20.34 -16.82
CA VAL A 444 17.47 21.25 -15.69
C VAL A 444 18.73 20.99 -14.86
N HIS A 445 19.45 22.06 -14.52
CA HIS A 445 20.68 22.04 -13.74
C HIS A 445 20.50 22.87 -12.46
N PHE A 446 20.77 22.27 -11.31
CA PHE A 446 20.68 22.94 -10.02
C PHE A 446 21.66 22.35 -9.01
N GLN A 447 21.97 23.13 -7.96
CA GLN A 447 22.72 22.67 -6.81
C GLN A 447 21.84 22.67 -5.55
N ASP A 448 22.06 21.70 -4.66
CA ASP A 448 21.40 21.65 -3.37
C ASP A 448 22.29 21.02 -2.29
N GLU A 449 22.17 21.52 -1.06
CA GLU A 449 22.87 20.99 0.11
C GLU A 449 22.02 19.88 0.75
N VAL A 450 22.51 18.65 0.65
CA VAL A 450 21.82 17.45 1.14
C VAL A 450 22.31 17.09 2.52
N LEU A 451 21.55 17.53 3.53
CA LEU A 451 21.87 17.33 4.95
C LEU A 451 21.51 15.93 5.49
N THR A 452 20.72 15.15 4.75
CA THR A 452 20.32 13.80 5.13
C THR A 452 20.01 12.94 3.93
N ARG A 453 20.34 11.65 4.00
CA ARG A 453 20.02 10.65 2.96
C ARG A 453 18.53 10.40 2.74
N ASN A 454 17.65 10.89 3.60
CA ASN A 454 16.19 10.74 3.43
C ASN A 454 15.59 11.76 2.45
N VAL A 455 16.37 12.74 1.99
CA VAL A 455 15.89 13.72 1.01
C VAL A 455 15.58 13.01 -0.31
N ARG A 456 14.36 13.26 -0.81
CA ARG A 456 13.92 12.86 -2.15
C ARG A 456 13.55 14.10 -2.94
N TYR A 457 13.79 14.05 -4.23
CA TYR A 457 13.44 15.11 -5.17
C TYR A 457 12.46 14.61 -6.21
N VAL A 458 11.64 15.52 -6.71
CA VAL A 458 10.85 15.32 -7.92
C VAL A 458 11.15 16.43 -8.90
N ALA A 459 11.51 16.07 -10.13
CA ALA A 459 11.50 16.95 -11.28
C ALA A 459 10.36 16.53 -12.20
N VAL A 460 9.46 17.45 -12.51
CA VAL A 460 8.22 17.14 -13.22
C VAL A 460 7.83 18.26 -14.18
N GLU A 461 7.41 17.90 -15.39
CA GLU A 461 6.80 18.86 -16.32
C GLU A 461 5.45 19.31 -15.79
N GLU A 462 5.07 20.57 -16.02
CA GLU A 462 3.76 21.10 -15.62
C GLU A 462 2.60 20.25 -16.13
N ALA A 463 2.71 19.73 -17.36
CA ALA A 463 1.71 18.85 -17.98
C ALA A 463 1.71 17.40 -17.44
N ALA A 464 2.76 16.99 -16.74
CA ALA A 464 2.89 15.64 -16.16
C ALA A 464 2.39 15.56 -14.70
N LYS A 465 2.06 16.71 -14.08
CA LYS A 465 1.41 16.76 -12.76
C LYS A 465 0.05 16.05 -12.79
N LEU A 466 -0.25 15.32 -11.73
CA LEU A 466 -1.43 14.50 -11.62
C LEU A 466 -2.64 15.32 -11.13
N LYS A 467 -3.83 14.85 -11.49
CA LYS A 467 -5.09 15.30 -10.86
C LYS A 467 -5.61 14.20 -9.94
N PRO A 468 -6.26 14.55 -8.81
CA PRO A 468 -6.93 13.57 -7.98
C PRO A 468 -7.97 12.79 -8.80
N ILE A 469 -8.15 11.51 -8.49
CA ILE A 469 -9.17 10.69 -9.16
C ILE A 469 -10.59 11.02 -8.68
N SER A 470 -10.71 11.62 -7.49
CA SER A 470 -11.97 12.13 -6.97
C SER A 470 -11.71 13.22 -5.94
N ILE A 471 -12.53 14.26 -5.98
CA ILE A 471 -12.68 15.27 -4.94
C ILE A 471 -14.13 15.22 -4.50
N GLN A 472 -14.38 15.23 -3.19
CA GLN A 472 -15.74 15.19 -2.63
C GLN A 472 -15.81 16.11 -1.42
N PRO A 473 -16.87 16.92 -1.26
CA PRO A 473 -17.15 17.56 0.01
C PRO A 473 -17.35 16.47 1.07
N HIS A 474 -16.82 16.72 2.26
CA HIS A 474 -16.97 15.85 3.42
C HIS A 474 -17.66 16.64 4.51
N GLU A 475 -18.87 16.18 4.88
CA GLU A 475 -19.54 16.68 6.06
C GLU A 475 -19.19 15.76 7.24
N PRO A 476 -18.34 16.22 8.16
CA PRO A 476 -17.95 15.39 9.28
C PRO A 476 -19.14 15.11 10.19
N VAL A 477 -19.51 13.83 10.29
CA VAL A 477 -20.51 13.35 11.24
C VAL A 477 -19.81 13.01 12.56
N ASP A 478 -20.16 13.69 13.66
CA ASP A 478 -19.70 13.29 14.98
C ASP A 478 -20.47 12.06 15.44
N LEU A 479 -19.95 10.86 15.15
CA LEU A 479 -20.54 9.60 15.60
C LEU A 479 -20.62 9.46 17.13
N ARG A 480 -20.05 10.38 17.91
CA ARG A 480 -20.21 10.45 19.37
C ARG A 480 -21.36 11.34 19.82
N ASP A 481 -21.98 12.08 18.91
CA ASP A 481 -23.16 12.89 19.22
C ASP A 481 -24.27 11.97 19.77
N PRO A 482 -24.74 12.19 21.01
CA PRO A 482 -25.87 11.46 21.56
C PRO A 482 -27.15 11.55 20.72
N ALA A 483 -27.30 12.57 19.87
CA ALA A 483 -28.43 12.67 18.93
C ALA A 483 -28.37 11.61 17.82
N LEU A 484 -27.17 11.10 17.49
CA LEU A 484 -26.95 10.00 16.56
C LEU A 484 -26.90 8.64 17.26
N ALA A 485 -27.35 8.57 18.52
CA ALA A 485 -27.39 7.32 19.27
C ALA A 485 -28.24 6.29 18.53
N ALA A 486 -27.58 5.20 18.13
CA ALA A 486 -28.22 4.04 17.56
C ALA A 486 -27.99 2.85 18.49
N ASP A 487 -28.98 1.98 18.58
CA ASP A 487 -28.82 0.68 19.27
C ASP A 487 -27.77 -0.19 18.54
N TYR A 488 -27.60 0.03 17.22
CA TYR A 488 -26.67 -0.71 16.35
C TYR A 488 -26.10 0.17 15.24
N VAL A 489 -24.84 -0.08 14.88
CA VAL A 489 -24.19 0.49 13.68
C VAL A 489 -23.89 -0.67 12.73
N VAL A 490 -24.39 -0.58 11.51
CA VAL A 490 -24.14 -1.57 10.44
C VAL A 490 -23.24 -0.92 9.40
N ILE A 491 -22.11 -1.56 9.10
CA ILE A 491 -21.19 -1.14 8.04
C ILE A 491 -21.21 -2.26 6.99
N ALA A 492 -21.60 -1.91 5.78
CA ALA A 492 -21.78 -2.85 4.67
C ALA A 492 -21.46 -2.16 3.35
N TYR A 493 -21.16 -2.97 2.33
CA TYR A 493 -21.01 -2.47 0.97
C TYR A 493 -22.36 -1.99 0.43
N ASP A 494 -22.39 -0.96 -0.42
CA ASP A 494 -23.62 -0.33 -0.90
C ASP A 494 -24.58 -1.35 -1.52
N SER A 495 -24.07 -2.34 -2.25
CA SER A 495 -24.89 -3.40 -2.85
C SER A 495 -25.63 -4.27 -1.82
N LEU A 496 -25.13 -4.34 -0.58
CA LEU A 496 -25.76 -5.05 0.53
C LEU A 496 -26.73 -4.15 1.30
N LEU A 497 -26.54 -2.82 1.26
CA LEU A 497 -27.46 -1.85 1.84
C LEU A 497 -28.66 -1.58 0.91
N GLN A 498 -28.44 -1.59 -0.40
CA GLN A 498 -29.47 -1.37 -1.43
C GLN A 498 -30.31 -2.60 -1.72
N SER A 499 -29.93 -3.78 -1.22
CA SER A 499 -30.77 -4.96 -1.25
C SER A 499 -31.84 -4.89 -0.14
N GLU A 500 -32.73 -3.92 -0.23
CA GLU A 500 -34.06 -4.03 0.37
C GLU A 500 -35.07 -4.40 -0.74
N PRO A 501 -35.97 -5.36 -0.50
CA PRO A 501 -37.06 -5.70 -1.43
C PRO A 501 -38.15 -4.62 -1.52
#